data_AF-A0AAR2LMM9-F1
#
_entry.id   AF-A0AAR2LMM9-F1
#
_cell.length_a   1.000
_cell.length_b   1.000
_cell.length_c   1.000
_cell.angle_alpha   90.00
_cell.angle_beta   90.00
_cell.angle_gamma   90.00
#
_symmetry.space_group_name_H-M   'P 1'
#
loop_
_entity.id
_entity.type
_entity.pdbx_description
1 polymer ?
#
loop_
_entity_poly.entity_id
_entity_poly.type
_entity_poly.pdbx_seq_one_letter_code
_entity_poly.pdbx_strand_id
1 'polypeptide(L)'
;MATAGFFSCSECGMFSLDPFSTDSHNDSGVCSKCKLVNCLVEKVDKLELRIRGLIRDRQQGSLLAAPGTPGRASTPSTPALEPPQQGEWVTSRRHTSPPVHHAPPVHVSNRFAPLSEAPAEEPVKGTLVIGDSNVRHVKLATPLGAPAARVICLPGARAPDISGNLRLLANRRYSRVVIHVGANDIRLRQSEVTKANIKEVVKQAQTLSEEVICSGPIPMRRGDEAYSRLSSLNRWMSKWCTDNHVGFIDNWLMFEGKPGLLGRDGVHPTRDGAALLSCSIAHSLLVNPMNI
;
A
#
# COMPACT_ATOMS: atom_id res chain seq x y z
N MET A 1 -5.19 -66.00 8.95
CA MET A 1 -6.04 -64.79 9.00
C MET A 1 -5.35 -63.81 9.94
N ALA A 2 -4.67 -62.80 9.41
CA ALA A 2 -4.06 -61.76 10.22
C ALA A 2 -5.15 -60.76 10.62
N THR A 3 -5.42 -60.62 11.91
CA THR A 3 -6.31 -59.60 12.45
C THR A 3 -5.64 -58.24 12.25
N ALA A 4 -6.18 -57.41 11.35
CA ALA A 4 -5.77 -56.01 11.24
C ALA A 4 -6.12 -55.30 12.56
N GLY A 5 -5.09 -54.92 13.32
CA GLY A 5 -5.26 -54.12 14.54
C GLY A 5 -5.62 -52.69 14.15
N PHE A 6 -6.73 -52.17 14.67
CA PHE A 6 -7.11 -50.77 14.52
C PHE A 6 -6.43 -49.95 15.62
N PHE A 7 -5.67 -48.92 15.27
CA PHE A 7 -5.07 -47.98 16.23
C PHE A 7 -5.96 -46.74 16.32
N SER A 8 -6.30 -46.30 17.54
CA SER A 8 -7.07 -45.07 17.76
C SER A 8 -6.19 -44.01 18.41
N CYS A 9 -6.33 -42.77 17.96
CA CYS A 9 -5.62 -41.64 18.56
C CYS A 9 -6.26 -41.24 19.89
N SER A 10 -5.46 -41.16 20.96
CA SER A 10 -5.91 -40.76 22.31
C SER A 10 -6.44 -39.33 22.40
N GLU A 11 -6.04 -38.44 21.49
CA GLU A 11 -6.48 -37.04 21.50
C GLU A 11 -7.70 -36.76 20.61
N CYS A 12 -7.69 -37.23 19.36
CA CYS A 12 -8.77 -36.93 18.40
C CYS A 12 -9.73 -38.11 18.15
N GLY A 13 -9.46 -39.29 18.71
CA GLY A 13 -10.28 -40.49 18.51
C GLY A 13 -10.25 -41.06 17.09
N MET A 14 -9.45 -40.51 16.18
CA MET A 14 -9.39 -40.97 14.79
C MET A 14 -8.66 -42.32 14.68
N PHE A 15 -9.22 -43.21 13.86
CA PHE A 15 -8.67 -44.54 13.60
C PHE A 15 -7.65 -44.50 12.46
N SER A 16 -6.58 -45.27 12.60
CA SER A 16 -5.58 -45.52 11.57
C SER A 16 -5.41 -47.02 11.35
N LEU A 17 -5.26 -47.41 10.08
CA LEU A 17 -4.93 -48.78 9.67
C LEU A 17 -3.41 -49.04 9.77
N ASP A 18 -2.62 -47.98 9.80
CA ASP A 18 -1.16 -48.04 9.97
C ASP A 18 -0.78 -47.63 11.40
N PRO A 19 0.20 -48.31 12.03
CA PRO A 19 0.78 -47.86 13.29
C PRO A 19 1.28 -46.42 13.15
N PHE A 20 0.91 -45.53 14.09
CA PHE A 20 1.43 -44.17 14.10
C PHE A 20 2.96 -44.23 14.17
N SER A 21 3.66 -43.60 13.20
CA SER A 21 5.13 -43.65 13.08
C SER A 21 5.80 -43.53 14.45
N THR A 22 6.39 -44.65 14.88
CA THR A 22 7.17 -44.79 16.10
C THR A 22 8.59 -44.30 15.81
N ASP A 23 8.78 -42.99 15.77
CA ASP A 23 10.10 -42.46 16.09
C ASP A 23 10.33 -42.70 17.59
N SER A 24 11.48 -43.29 17.86
CA SER A 24 11.96 -43.88 19.11
C SER A 24 11.54 -43.16 20.40
N HIS A 25 11.09 -43.97 21.36
CA HIS A 25 10.98 -43.71 22.81
C HIS A 25 9.80 -42.92 23.41
N ASN A 26 8.67 -42.72 22.71
CA ASN A 26 7.44 -42.37 23.45
C ASN A 26 6.14 -42.81 22.74
N ASP A 27 5.58 -43.93 23.21
CA ASP A 27 4.32 -44.50 22.71
C ASP A 27 3.12 -43.70 23.26
N SER A 28 2.94 -42.48 22.77
CA SER A 28 1.95 -41.52 23.29
C SER A 28 0.53 -41.80 22.80
N GLY A 29 0.32 -42.74 21.87
CA GLY A 29 -1.00 -42.97 21.27
C GLY A 29 -1.55 -41.76 20.50
N VAL A 30 -0.73 -40.74 20.22
CA VAL A 30 -1.14 -39.50 19.55
C VAL A 30 -0.77 -39.55 18.06
N CYS A 31 -1.73 -39.27 17.18
CA CYS A 31 -1.50 -39.29 15.74
C CYS A 31 -0.63 -38.10 15.29
N SER A 32 0.04 -38.23 14.14
CA SER A 32 0.94 -37.19 13.62
C SER A 32 0.26 -35.84 13.42
N LYS A 33 -1.06 -35.82 13.11
CA LYS A 33 -1.84 -34.59 13.01
C LYS A 33 -2.00 -33.90 14.36
N CYS A 34 -2.34 -34.65 15.40
CA CYS A 34 -2.44 -34.14 16.78
C CYS A 34 -1.08 -33.66 17.30
N LYS A 35 0.00 -34.41 17.06
CA LYS A 35 1.37 -33.98 17.37
C LYS A 35 1.72 -32.64 16.70
N LEU A 36 1.36 -32.49 15.42
CA LEU A 36 1.57 -31.23 14.68
C LEU A 36 0.74 -30.09 15.27
N VAL A 37 -0.53 -30.33 15.60
CA VAL A 37 -1.42 -29.33 16.23
C VAL A 37 -0.85 -28.88 17.57
N ASN A 38 -0.43 -29.81 18.44
CA ASN A 38 0.16 -29.47 19.74
C ASN A 38 1.44 -28.66 19.58
N CYS A 39 2.33 -29.04 18.65
CA CYS A 39 3.53 -28.26 18.34
C CYS A 39 3.20 -26.84 17.85
N LEU A 40 2.14 -26.69 17.06
CA LEU A 40 1.70 -25.38 16.60
C LEU A 40 1.12 -24.54 17.75
N VAL A 41 0.33 -25.14 18.65
CA VAL A 41 -0.20 -24.48 19.85
C VAL A 41 0.93 -23.95 20.73
N GLU A 42 1.94 -24.78 21.03
CA GLU A 42 3.11 -24.36 21.81
C GLU A 42 3.87 -23.19 21.15
N LYS A 43 3.97 -23.19 19.82
CA LYS A 43 4.60 -22.09 19.06
C LYS A 43 3.79 -20.81 19.14
N VAL A 44 2.46 -20.90 19.08
CA VAL A 44 1.56 -19.74 19.22
C VAL A 44 1.70 -19.15 20.62
N ASP A 45 1.66 -19.98 21.68
CA ASP A 45 1.83 -19.52 23.06
C ASP A 45 3.17 -18.81 23.28
N LYS A 46 4.25 -19.36 22.70
CA LYS A 46 5.58 -18.74 22.74
C LYS A 46 5.61 -17.39 22.04
N LEU A 47 4.92 -17.25 20.90
CA LEU A 47 4.82 -15.98 20.18
C LEU A 47 3.99 -14.95 20.97
N GLU A 48 2.88 -15.36 21.58
CA GLU A 48 2.08 -14.47 22.43
C GLU A 48 2.88 -13.93 23.60
N LEU A 49 3.65 -14.79 24.30
CA LEU A 49 4.53 -14.37 25.38
C LEU A 49 5.58 -13.36 24.91
N ARG A 50 6.17 -13.59 23.72
CA ARG A 50 7.16 -12.67 23.14
C ARG A 50 6.54 -11.32 22.76
N ILE A 51 5.33 -11.32 22.19
CA ILE A 51 4.60 -10.09 21.88
C ILE A 51 4.27 -9.30 23.17
N ARG A 52 3.79 -9.98 24.22
CA ARG A 52 3.55 -9.34 25.53
C ARG A 52 4.83 -8.75 26.13
N GLY A 53 5.97 -9.44 25.97
CA GLY A 53 7.28 -8.91 26.36
C GLY A 53 7.61 -7.60 25.64
N LEU A 54 7.55 -7.60 24.30
CA LEU A 54 7.84 -6.42 23.48
C LEU A 54 6.92 -5.23 23.78
N ILE A 55 5.64 -5.49 24.10
CA ILE A 55 4.70 -4.43 24.49
C ILE A 55 5.12 -3.80 25.83
N ARG A 56 5.53 -4.61 26.82
CA ARG A 56 6.03 -4.10 28.11
C ARG A 56 7.31 -3.27 27.94
N ASP A 57 8.28 -3.77 27.16
CA ASP A 57 9.54 -3.07 26.92
C ASP A 57 9.31 -1.72 26.22
N ARG A 58 8.36 -1.67 25.28
CA ARG A 58 7.97 -0.42 24.61
C ARG A 58 7.29 0.58 25.56
N GLN A 59 6.43 0.11 26.46
CA GLN A 59 5.79 0.98 27.46
C GLN A 59 6.80 1.54 28.45
N GLN A 60 7.81 0.75 28.84
CA GLN A 60 8.86 1.18 29.76
C GLN A 60 9.83 2.17 29.11
N GLY A 61 10.16 2.00 27.82
CA GLY A 61 10.94 2.98 27.05
C GLY A 61 10.21 4.30 26.82
N SER A 62 8.87 4.30 26.80
CA SER A 62 8.06 5.52 26.63
C SER A 62 7.95 6.37 27.90
N LEU A 63 8.18 5.79 29.09
CA LEU A 63 8.18 6.54 30.36
C LEU A 63 9.50 7.28 30.63
N LEU A 64 10.58 6.92 29.93
CA LEU A 64 11.90 7.53 30.09
C LEU A 64 12.17 8.70 29.13
N ALA A 65 11.29 8.94 28.15
CA ALA A 65 11.42 10.03 27.19
C ALA A 65 10.42 11.16 27.52
N ALA A 66 10.83 12.08 28.39
CA ALA A 66 10.11 13.33 28.60
C ALA A 66 10.21 14.25 27.35
N PRO A 67 9.19 15.06 27.01
CA PRO A 67 9.22 15.88 25.80
C PRO A 67 10.06 17.14 25.99
N GLY A 68 11.15 17.26 25.24
CA GLY A 68 11.88 18.50 25.05
C GLY A 68 11.14 19.48 24.13
N THR A 69 11.08 20.73 24.55
CA THR A 69 10.55 21.93 23.89
C THR A 69 11.16 22.20 22.50
N PRO A 70 10.39 22.67 21.50
CA PRO A 70 10.96 23.36 20.35
C PRO A 70 10.66 24.88 20.40
N GLY A 71 11.69 25.67 20.68
CA GLY A 71 11.67 27.12 20.48
C GLY A 71 11.75 27.45 18.98
N ARG A 72 10.70 28.08 18.45
CA ARG A 72 10.62 28.60 17.08
C ARG A 72 10.82 30.12 17.13
N ALA A 73 11.94 30.61 16.62
CA ALA A 73 12.14 32.03 16.39
C ALA A 73 11.43 32.44 15.09
N SER A 74 10.58 33.45 15.19
CA SER A 74 9.82 34.06 14.10
C SER A 74 10.54 35.32 13.62
N THR A 75 10.67 35.50 12.30
CA THR A 75 10.95 36.80 11.68
C THR A 75 9.86 37.09 10.64
N PRO A 76 9.23 38.29 10.65
CA PRO A 76 8.21 38.67 9.68
C PRO A 76 8.82 39.46 8.50
N SER A 77 8.41 39.10 7.28
CA SER A 77 8.68 39.85 6.04
C SER A 77 7.56 40.88 5.80
N THR A 78 7.94 42.12 5.50
CA THR A 78 7.03 43.22 5.10
C THR A 78 7.14 43.45 3.58
N PRO A 79 6.04 43.73 2.83
CA PRO A 79 6.07 43.85 1.37
C PRO A 79 6.49 45.25 0.90
N ALA A 80 7.17 45.31 -0.26
CA ALA A 80 7.55 46.55 -0.92
C ALA A 80 6.40 47.13 -1.76
N LEU A 81 6.15 48.43 -1.57
CA LEU A 81 5.21 49.28 -2.33
C LEU A 81 5.88 49.79 -3.62
N GLU A 82 5.13 49.79 -4.73
CA GLU A 82 5.49 50.49 -5.98
C GLU A 82 5.35 52.02 -5.83
N PRO A 83 6.16 52.84 -6.53
CA PRO A 83 5.91 54.28 -6.68
C PRO A 83 5.20 54.62 -8.02
N PRO A 84 4.36 55.69 -8.04
CA PRO A 84 3.51 56.04 -9.19
C PRO A 84 4.14 57.04 -10.17
N GLN A 85 3.72 56.86 -11.43
CA GLN A 85 3.49 57.76 -12.58
C GLN A 85 4.27 59.09 -12.75
N GLN A 86 4.73 59.33 -13.98
CA GLN A 86 4.34 60.43 -14.91
C GLN A 86 5.51 60.84 -15.82
N GLY A 87 5.27 60.85 -17.13
CA GLY A 87 6.24 61.28 -18.14
C GLY A 87 5.65 61.22 -19.54
N GLU A 88 5.28 62.39 -20.03
CA GLU A 88 4.63 62.73 -21.29
C GLU A 88 5.53 62.40 -22.51
N TRP A 89 4.95 61.81 -23.56
CA TRP A 89 5.68 61.42 -24.76
C TRP A 89 5.99 62.63 -25.63
N VAL A 90 7.28 62.90 -25.87
CA VAL A 90 7.73 63.86 -26.89
C VAL A 90 8.61 63.13 -27.90
N THR A 91 8.27 63.26 -29.19
CA THR A 91 9.01 62.67 -30.30
C THR A 91 10.20 63.55 -30.68
N SER A 92 11.36 62.92 -30.95
CA SER A 92 12.37 63.56 -31.80
C SER A 92 12.90 62.53 -32.81
N ARG A 93 12.75 62.85 -34.10
CA ARG A 93 13.45 62.17 -35.19
C ARG A 93 14.85 62.75 -35.31
N ARG A 94 15.88 61.89 -35.26
CA ARG A 94 17.08 62.06 -36.09
C ARG A 94 17.52 60.71 -36.64
N HIS A 95 17.50 60.61 -37.96
CA HIS A 95 18.28 59.66 -38.73
C HIS A 95 19.76 59.99 -38.58
N THR A 96 20.57 59.03 -38.13
CA THR A 96 21.87 58.70 -38.72
C THR A 96 22.38 57.41 -38.06
N SER A 97 22.47 56.34 -38.84
CA SER A 97 22.99 55.04 -38.43
C SER A 97 24.52 55.07 -38.34
N PRO A 98 25.16 54.53 -37.28
CA PRO A 98 26.57 54.15 -37.29
C PRO A 98 26.73 52.65 -37.63
N PRO A 99 27.94 52.20 -38.03
CA PRO A 99 28.14 50.99 -38.80
C PRO A 99 27.98 49.72 -37.96
N VAL A 100 27.51 48.67 -38.63
CA VAL A 100 27.40 47.31 -38.11
C VAL A 100 28.83 46.75 -37.92
N HIS A 101 29.30 46.71 -36.68
CA HIS A 101 30.45 45.88 -36.32
C HIS A 101 29.94 44.47 -36.00
N HIS A 102 30.25 43.51 -36.87
CA HIS A 102 30.06 42.09 -36.59
C HIS A 102 31.07 41.64 -35.52
N ALA A 103 30.62 41.61 -34.25
CA ALA A 103 31.33 40.88 -33.21
C ALA A 103 31.15 39.37 -33.46
N PRO A 104 32.21 38.54 -33.36
CA PRO A 104 32.05 37.09 -33.43
C PRO A 104 31.16 36.62 -32.26
N PRO A 105 30.29 35.63 -32.47
CA PRO A 105 29.39 35.16 -31.42
C PRO A 105 30.20 34.67 -30.23
N VAL A 106 29.95 35.26 -29.06
CA VAL A 106 30.56 34.84 -27.80
C VAL A 106 30.10 33.40 -27.53
N HIS A 107 31.04 32.47 -27.57
CA HIS A 107 30.79 31.08 -27.24
C HIS A 107 30.49 30.95 -25.75
N VAL A 108 29.20 30.92 -25.41
CA VAL A 108 28.72 30.63 -24.06
C VAL A 108 28.65 29.12 -23.86
N SER A 109 29.77 28.51 -23.46
CA SER A 109 29.70 27.16 -22.88
C SER A 109 29.35 27.27 -21.40
N ASN A 110 28.31 26.55 -21.01
CA ASN A 110 27.96 26.41 -19.60
C ASN A 110 29.05 25.58 -18.90
N ARG A 111 29.89 26.21 -18.08
CA ARG A 111 30.87 25.51 -17.22
C ARG A 111 30.24 24.64 -16.13
N PHE A 112 28.93 24.76 -15.94
CA PHE A 112 28.11 23.91 -15.08
C PHE A 112 27.12 23.08 -15.90
N ALA A 113 27.41 22.81 -17.18
CA ALA A 113 26.67 21.79 -17.92
C ALA A 113 26.74 20.50 -17.08
N PRO A 114 25.59 19.90 -16.71
CA PRO A 114 25.60 18.59 -16.08
C PRO A 114 26.41 17.66 -16.98
N LEU A 115 27.41 16.99 -16.42
CA LEU A 115 28.22 16.00 -17.14
C LEU A 115 27.28 15.03 -17.86
N SER A 116 27.31 15.02 -19.19
CA SER A 116 26.45 14.13 -19.98
C SER A 116 26.79 12.66 -19.76
N GLU A 117 25.73 11.86 -19.68
CA GLU A 117 25.65 10.44 -20.05
C GLU A 117 26.65 9.47 -19.38
N ALA A 118 26.57 9.37 -18.05
CA ALA A 118 26.51 8.01 -17.50
C ALA A 118 25.28 7.32 -18.12
N PRO A 119 25.28 6.00 -18.42
CA PRO A 119 24.07 5.35 -18.91
C PRO A 119 22.96 5.77 -17.96
N ALA A 120 21.94 6.43 -18.49
CA ALA A 120 20.82 6.88 -17.69
C ALA A 120 20.25 5.61 -17.06
N GLU A 121 20.63 5.32 -15.82
CA GLU A 121 19.96 4.31 -15.03
C GLU A 121 18.51 4.74 -15.12
N GLU A 122 17.67 3.90 -15.75
CA GLU A 122 16.25 4.21 -15.85
C GLU A 122 15.80 4.62 -14.45
N PRO A 123 15.21 5.81 -14.27
CA PRO A 123 14.91 6.33 -12.96
C PRO A 123 14.14 5.26 -12.21
N VAL A 124 14.71 4.78 -11.09
CA VAL A 124 14.21 3.62 -10.36
C VAL A 124 12.71 3.77 -10.15
N LYS A 125 11.93 2.93 -10.83
CA LYS A 125 10.49 3.14 -10.96
C LYS A 125 9.85 2.94 -9.57
N GLY A 126 9.16 3.96 -9.09
CA GLY A 126 8.49 3.96 -7.78
C GLY A 126 7.34 2.95 -7.69
N THR A 127 6.86 2.70 -6.47
CA THR A 127 5.53 2.09 -6.25
C THR A 127 4.47 3.20 -6.21
N LEU A 128 3.35 3.02 -6.90
CA LEU A 128 2.16 3.85 -6.75
C LEU A 128 1.12 3.11 -5.93
N VAL A 129 0.60 3.72 -4.87
CA VAL A 129 -0.63 3.28 -4.20
C VAL A 129 -1.71 4.28 -4.55
N ILE A 130 -2.81 3.83 -5.12
CA ILE A 130 -3.96 4.67 -5.46
C ILE A 130 -5.24 4.06 -4.90
N GLY A 131 -6.09 4.88 -4.31
CA GLY A 131 -7.35 4.38 -3.79
C GLY A 131 -8.26 5.46 -3.26
N ASP A 132 -9.34 5.02 -2.63
CA ASP A 132 -10.35 5.90 -2.04
C ASP A 132 -9.92 6.50 -0.69
N SER A 133 -10.87 6.93 0.14
CA SER A 133 -10.59 7.51 1.44
C SER A 133 -9.92 6.55 2.43
N ASN A 134 -9.94 5.23 2.20
CA ASN A 134 -9.31 4.24 3.08
C ASN A 134 -7.77 4.31 3.03
N VAL A 135 -7.18 4.78 1.92
CA VAL A 135 -5.72 4.92 1.80
C VAL A 135 -5.17 6.26 2.32
N ARG A 136 -6.03 7.15 2.84
CA ARG A 136 -5.66 8.52 3.26
C ARG A 136 -4.50 8.57 4.25
N HIS A 137 -4.36 7.56 5.09
CA HIS A 137 -3.37 7.52 6.16
C HIS A 137 -2.36 6.39 5.99
N VAL A 138 -2.33 5.76 4.82
CA VAL A 138 -1.31 4.78 4.47
C VAL A 138 0.04 5.47 4.33
N LYS A 139 1.03 4.96 5.04
CA LYS A 139 2.41 5.46 5.04
C LYS A 139 3.34 4.30 4.78
N LEU A 140 3.88 4.25 3.57
CA LEU A 140 4.89 3.27 3.21
C LEU A 140 6.27 3.84 3.56
N ALA A 141 6.99 3.14 4.43
CA ALA A 141 8.39 3.45 4.67
C ALA A 141 9.17 3.15 3.39
N THR A 142 10.09 4.05 3.02
CA THR A 142 11.08 3.80 1.99
C THR A 142 12.33 3.28 2.68
N PRO A 143 12.68 1.98 2.57
CA PRO A 143 13.99 1.50 2.98
C PRO A 143 15.08 2.36 2.33
N LEU A 144 16.20 2.55 3.01
CA LEU A 144 17.33 3.29 2.48
C LEU A 144 17.77 2.66 1.15
N GLY A 145 17.68 3.41 0.05
CA GLY A 145 18.02 2.92 -1.30
C GLY A 145 16.88 2.26 -2.09
N ALA A 146 15.66 2.12 -1.53
CA ALA A 146 14.51 1.61 -2.26
C ALA A 146 13.74 2.72 -3.00
N PRO A 147 13.12 2.43 -4.16
CA PRO A 147 12.29 3.37 -4.90
C PRO A 147 11.18 3.98 -4.04
N ALA A 148 11.00 5.29 -4.13
CA ALA A 148 10.00 6.02 -3.37
C ALA A 148 8.58 5.52 -3.69
N ALA A 149 7.80 5.24 -2.65
CA ALA A 149 6.39 4.91 -2.80
C ALA A 149 5.54 6.19 -2.76
N ARG A 150 4.70 6.40 -3.78
CA ARG A 150 3.74 7.51 -3.85
C ARG A 150 2.35 7.00 -3.50
N VAL A 151 1.69 7.65 -2.53
CA VAL A 151 0.29 7.35 -2.19
C VAL A 151 -0.62 8.46 -2.72
N ILE A 152 -1.63 8.11 -3.50
CA ILE A 152 -2.67 9.00 -4.01
C ILE A 152 -4.00 8.56 -3.39
N CYS A 153 -4.54 9.41 -2.52
CA CYS A 153 -5.86 9.23 -1.93
C CYS A 153 -6.88 10.10 -2.67
N LEU A 154 -7.94 9.48 -3.17
CA LEU A 154 -9.06 10.12 -3.86
C LEU A 154 -10.34 9.88 -3.04
N PRO A 155 -10.66 10.74 -2.06
CA PRO A 155 -11.82 10.53 -1.19
C PRO A 155 -13.13 10.43 -1.98
N GLY A 156 -13.94 9.41 -1.69
CA GLY A 156 -15.21 9.17 -2.40
C GLY A 156 -15.06 8.58 -3.80
N ALA A 157 -13.83 8.32 -4.28
CA ALA A 157 -13.61 7.73 -5.58
C ALA A 157 -14.21 6.33 -5.68
N ARG A 158 -14.77 6.07 -6.86
CA ARG A 158 -15.20 4.77 -7.35
C ARG A 158 -14.21 4.25 -8.39
N ALA A 159 -14.37 3.01 -8.83
CA ALA A 159 -13.48 2.42 -9.81
C ALA A 159 -13.30 3.28 -11.11
N PRO A 160 -14.34 3.87 -11.72
CA PRO A 160 -14.16 4.75 -12.88
C PRO A 160 -13.29 5.98 -12.60
N ASP A 161 -13.40 6.56 -11.39
CA ASP A 161 -12.63 7.73 -10.99
C ASP A 161 -11.14 7.38 -10.86
N ILE A 162 -10.83 6.19 -10.31
CA ILE A 162 -9.46 5.67 -10.25
C ILE A 162 -8.89 5.47 -11.66
N SER A 163 -9.67 4.85 -12.58
CA SER A 163 -9.23 4.63 -13.97
C SER A 163 -8.94 5.96 -14.67
N GLY A 164 -9.82 6.96 -14.51
CA GLY A 164 -9.60 8.32 -15.01
C GLY A 164 -8.31 8.94 -14.48
N ASN A 165 -8.01 8.76 -13.18
CA ASN A 165 -6.79 9.30 -12.59
C ASN A 165 -5.53 8.57 -13.10
N LEU A 166 -5.59 7.25 -13.30
CA LEU A 166 -4.50 6.48 -13.91
C LEU A 166 -4.18 6.96 -15.33
N ARG A 167 -5.21 7.30 -16.14
CA ARG A 167 -5.02 7.87 -17.48
C ARG A 167 -4.26 9.20 -17.45
N LEU A 168 -4.49 10.04 -16.44
CA LEU A 168 -3.73 11.27 -16.25
C LEU A 168 -2.25 11.03 -15.88
N LEU A 169 -1.92 9.83 -15.42
CA LEU A 169 -0.56 9.42 -15.07
C LEU A 169 0.14 8.64 -16.21
N ALA A 170 -0.43 8.59 -17.42
CA ALA A 170 0.07 7.82 -18.56
C ALA A 170 1.54 8.08 -18.94
N ASN A 171 2.05 9.28 -18.69
CA ASN A 171 3.43 9.65 -18.99
C ASN A 171 4.44 9.18 -17.92
N ARG A 172 4.00 8.40 -16.92
CA ARG A 172 4.84 7.89 -15.83
C ARG A 172 4.84 6.38 -15.86
N ARG A 173 6.01 5.79 -15.57
CA ARG A 173 6.19 4.35 -15.37
C ARG A 173 6.45 4.07 -13.88
N TYR A 174 5.81 3.03 -13.36
CA TYR A 174 5.95 2.55 -11.99
C TYR A 174 6.43 1.10 -12.02
N SER A 175 7.21 0.65 -11.03
CA SER A 175 7.50 -0.79 -10.92
C SER A 175 6.22 -1.54 -10.56
N ARG A 176 5.43 -0.93 -9.66
CA ARG A 176 4.21 -1.54 -9.16
C ARG A 176 3.11 -0.52 -8.90
N VAL A 177 1.88 -0.90 -9.20
CA VAL A 177 0.67 -0.12 -8.87
C VAL A 177 -0.21 -0.95 -7.92
N VAL A 178 -0.50 -0.40 -6.75
CA VAL A 178 -1.43 -0.95 -5.76
C VAL A 178 -2.75 -0.18 -5.83
N ILE A 179 -3.86 -0.88 -6.07
CA ILE A 179 -5.19 -0.30 -6.22
C ILE A 179 -6.05 -0.68 -5.01
N HIS A 180 -6.64 0.30 -4.31
CA HIS A 180 -7.62 0.07 -3.25
C HIS A 180 -8.94 0.79 -3.57
N VAL A 181 -9.95 0.04 -4.03
CA VAL A 181 -11.24 0.61 -4.44
C VAL A 181 -12.39 -0.39 -4.27
N GLY A 182 -13.63 0.10 -4.25
CA GLY A 182 -14.85 -0.70 -4.26
C GLY A 182 -15.83 -0.37 -3.14
N ALA A 183 -15.37 0.23 -2.04
CA ALA A 183 -16.22 0.58 -0.90
C ALA A 183 -17.28 1.64 -1.25
N ASN A 184 -16.95 2.57 -2.14
CA ASN A 184 -17.93 3.56 -2.63
C ASN A 184 -18.86 2.97 -3.71
N ASP A 185 -18.38 2.03 -4.51
CA ASP A 185 -19.12 1.41 -5.62
C ASP A 185 -20.31 0.56 -5.14
N ILE A 186 -20.19 -0.14 -4.00
CA ILE A 186 -21.27 -1.00 -3.50
C ILE A 186 -22.58 -0.23 -3.22
N ARG A 187 -22.49 1.09 -2.99
CA ARG A 187 -23.65 1.95 -2.76
C ARG A 187 -24.57 2.03 -3.98
N LEU A 188 -24.04 1.79 -5.17
CA LEU A 188 -24.80 1.81 -6.42
C LEU A 188 -25.61 0.52 -6.63
N ARG A 189 -25.37 -0.53 -5.82
CA ARG A 189 -26.03 -1.84 -5.92
C ARG A 189 -25.85 -2.55 -7.27
N GLN A 190 -24.84 -2.18 -8.05
CA GLN A 190 -24.58 -2.70 -9.39
C GLN A 190 -23.32 -3.58 -9.42
N SER A 191 -23.36 -4.76 -8.80
CA SER A 191 -22.18 -5.60 -8.58
C SER A 191 -21.43 -5.93 -9.88
N GLU A 192 -22.11 -6.31 -10.95
CA GLU A 192 -21.44 -6.65 -12.22
C GLU A 192 -20.80 -5.42 -12.89
N VAL A 193 -21.40 -4.24 -12.75
CA VAL A 193 -20.82 -2.98 -13.23
C VAL A 193 -19.58 -2.63 -12.42
N THR A 194 -19.63 -2.76 -11.09
CA THR A 194 -18.47 -2.57 -10.21
C THR A 194 -17.32 -3.49 -10.61
N LYS A 195 -17.60 -4.78 -10.84
CA LYS A 195 -16.60 -5.75 -11.30
C LYS A 195 -16.00 -5.35 -12.64
N ALA A 196 -16.82 -4.98 -13.63
CA ALA A 196 -16.35 -4.53 -14.94
C ALA A 196 -15.45 -3.29 -14.83
N ASN A 197 -15.83 -2.32 -14.00
CA ASN A 197 -15.04 -1.12 -13.76
C ASN A 197 -13.69 -1.45 -13.10
N ILE A 198 -13.66 -2.37 -12.12
CA ILE A 198 -12.40 -2.80 -11.49
C ILE A 198 -11.48 -3.47 -12.50
N LYS A 199 -12.01 -4.31 -13.40
CA LYS A 199 -11.22 -4.90 -14.50
C LYS A 199 -10.57 -3.82 -15.37
N GLU A 200 -11.32 -2.77 -15.71
CA GLU A 200 -10.80 -1.66 -16.50
C GLU A 200 -9.73 -0.85 -15.75
N VAL A 201 -9.88 -0.64 -14.44
CA VAL A 201 -8.84 0.00 -13.61
C VAL A 201 -7.54 -0.82 -13.65
N VAL A 202 -7.64 -2.13 -13.50
CA VAL A 202 -6.47 -3.03 -13.53
C VAL A 202 -5.81 -3.01 -14.90
N LYS A 203 -6.58 -3.11 -15.98
CA LYS A 203 -6.06 -3.00 -17.35
C LYS A 203 -5.34 -1.67 -17.56
N GLN A 204 -5.91 -0.57 -17.06
CA GLN A 204 -5.27 0.73 -17.15
C GLN A 204 -3.96 0.78 -16.34
N ALA A 205 -3.93 0.21 -15.13
CA ALA A 205 -2.72 0.14 -14.31
C ALA A 205 -1.60 -0.69 -14.97
N GLN A 206 -1.95 -1.80 -15.65
CA GLN A 206 -0.98 -2.63 -16.39
C GLN A 206 -0.28 -1.88 -17.52
N THR A 207 -0.86 -0.79 -18.05
CA THR A 207 -0.17 0.07 -19.03
C THR A 207 0.93 0.94 -18.40
N LEU A 208 0.88 1.14 -17.08
CA LEU A 208 1.72 2.06 -16.33
C LEU A 208 2.78 1.35 -15.48
N SER A 209 2.60 0.05 -15.21
CA SER A 209 3.48 -0.73 -14.35
C SER A 209 3.70 -2.15 -14.79
N GLU A 210 4.84 -2.70 -14.38
CA GLU A 210 5.23 -4.10 -14.57
C GLU A 210 4.37 -5.03 -13.71
N GLU A 211 4.00 -4.60 -12.50
CA GLU A 211 3.19 -5.39 -11.58
C GLU A 211 1.99 -4.60 -11.06
N VAL A 212 0.82 -5.24 -11.00
CA VAL A 212 -0.40 -4.64 -10.41
C VAL A 212 -0.86 -5.50 -9.25
N ILE A 213 -1.18 -4.84 -8.13
CA ILE A 213 -1.72 -5.46 -6.94
C ILE A 213 -3.06 -4.82 -6.58
N CYS A 214 -4.09 -5.63 -6.41
CA CYS A 214 -5.37 -5.22 -5.84
C CYS A 214 -5.34 -5.38 -4.32
N SER A 215 -5.48 -4.27 -3.61
CA SER A 215 -5.75 -4.26 -2.17
C SER A 215 -7.25 -4.44 -1.95
N GLY A 216 -7.66 -5.61 -1.45
CA GLY A 216 -9.05 -5.93 -1.20
C GLY A 216 -9.72 -4.96 -0.23
N PRO A 217 -11.04 -4.75 -0.35
CA PRO A 217 -11.76 -3.83 0.53
C PRO A 217 -11.73 -4.30 1.98
N ILE A 218 -11.72 -3.34 2.90
CA ILE A 218 -11.89 -3.61 4.33
C ILE A 218 -13.38 -3.76 4.69
N PRO A 219 -13.76 -4.58 5.69
CA PRO A 219 -15.14 -4.71 6.12
C PRO A 219 -15.69 -3.39 6.65
N MET A 220 -16.99 -3.17 6.40
CA MET A 220 -17.72 -1.98 6.84
C MET A 220 -18.75 -2.36 7.91
N ARG A 221 -18.80 -1.59 9.00
CA ARG A 221 -19.78 -1.76 10.10
C ARG A 221 -21.01 -0.86 9.89
N ARG A 222 -21.57 -0.89 8.67
CA ARG A 222 -22.68 -0.02 8.25
C ARG A 222 -23.88 -0.82 7.74
N GLY A 223 -24.24 -1.85 8.50
CA GLY A 223 -25.37 -2.73 8.21
C GLY A 223 -25.02 -3.94 7.34
N ASP A 224 -25.89 -4.94 7.40
CA ASP A 224 -25.64 -6.28 6.84
C ASP A 224 -25.56 -6.29 5.31
N GLU A 225 -26.31 -5.42 4.62
CA GLU A 225 -26.25 -5.31 3.16
C GLU A 225 -24.86 -4.82 2.71
N ALA A 226 -24.34 -3.76 3.34
CA ALA A 226 -23.04 -3.21 2.98
C ALA A 226 -21.93 -4.24 3.23
N TYR A 227 -21.98 -4.89 4.39
CA TYR A 227 -21.05 -5.97 4.74
C TYR A 227 -21.13 -7.13 3.74
N SER A 228 -22.33 -7.59 3.39
CA SER A 228 -22.53 -8.72 2.46
C SER A 228 -22.06 -8.41 1.03
N ARG A 229 -22.34 -7.20 0.53
CA ARG A 229 -21.87 -6.78 -0.80
C ARG A 229 -20.35 -6.67 -0.84
N LEU A 230 -19.75 -6.09 0.20
CA LEU A 230 -18.30 -5.89 0.24
C LEU A 230 -17.54 -7.21 0.45
N SER A 231 -18.09 -8.13 1.23
CA SER A 231 -17.51 -9.48 1.40
C SER A 231 -17.60 -10.29 0.11
N SER A 232 -18.74 -10.21 -0.60
CA SER A 232 -18.91 -10.82 -1.93
C SER A 232 -17.92 -10.22 -2.93
N LEU A 233 -17.72 -8.90 -2.90
CA LEU A 233 -16.73 -8.22 -3.73
C LEU A 233 -15.31 -8.69 -3.40
N ASN A 234 -14.93 -8.79 -2.12
CA ASN A 234 -13.61 -9.24 -1.70
C ASN A 234 -13.31 -10.66 -2.20
N ARG A 235 -14.25 -11.59 -2.03
CA ARG A 235 -14.13 -12.98 -2.53
C ARG A 235 -13.98 -13.04 -4.04
N TRP A 236 -14.77 -12.24 -4.76
CA TRP A 236 -14.66 -12.15 -6.21
C TRP A 236 -13.30 -11.56 -6.62
N MET A 237 -12.84 -10.48 -5.99
CA MET A 237 -11.55 -9.86 -6.29
C MET A 237 -10.40 -10.84 -6.04
N SER A 238 -10.43 -11.56 -4.91
CA SER A 238 -9.43 -12.59 -4.58
C SER A 238 -9.31 -13.61 -5.70
N LYS A 239 -10.42 -14.26 -6.08
CA LYS A 239 -10.44 -15.25 -7.15
C LYS A 239 -10.02 -14.65 -8.49
N TRP A 240 -10.61 -13.52 -8.86
CA TRP A 240 -10.38 -12.91 -10.17
C TRP A 240 -8.93 -12.45 -10.32
N CYS A 241 -8.31 -11.88 -9.29
CA CYS A 241 -6.92 -11.45 -9.35
C CYS A 241 -5.99 -12.65 -9.53
N THR A 242 -6.18 -13.73 -8.77
CA THR A 242 -5.41 -14.98 -8.92
C THR A 242 -5.56 -15.55 -10.34
N ASP A 243 -6.80 -15.66 -10.83
CA ASP A 243 -7.08 -16.19 -12.18
C ASP A 243 -6.49 -15.32 -13.32
N ASN A 244 -6.09 -14.07 -13.05
CA ASN A 244 -5.59 -13.10 -14.04
C ASN A 244 -4.15 -12.63 -13.77
N HIS A 245 -3.40 -13.35 -12.92
CA HIS A 245 -2.01 -13.02 -12.57
C HIS A 245 -1.83 -11.59 -12.02
N VAL A 246 -2.80 -11.13 -11.24
CA VAL A 246 -2.77 -9.85 -10.53
C VAL A 246 -2.55 -10.16 -9.05
N GLY A 247 -1.63 -9.44 -8.40
CA GLY A 247 -1.42 -9.60 -6.96
C GLY A 247 -2.68 -9.25 -6.17
N PHE A 248 -2.96 -9.96 -5.09
CA PHE A 248 -4.11 -9.66 -4.22
C PHE A 248 -3.70 -9.60 -2.76
N ILE A 249 -4.08 -8.52 -2.08
CA ILE A 249 -3.91 -8.36 -0.64
C ILE A 249 -5.28 -8.50 0.01
N ASP A 250 -5.51 -9.59 0.73
CA ASP A 250 -6.74 -9.75 1.50
C ASP A 250 -6.64 -9.04 2.85
N ASN A 251 -7.31 -7.88 2.96
CA ASN A 251 -7.38 -7.14 4.20
C ASN A 251 -8.54 -7.58 5.11
N TRP A 252 -9.41 -8.48 4.63
CA TRP A 252 -10.70 -8.73 5.26
C TRP A 252 -10.55 -9.27 6.69
N LEU A 253 -9.90 -10.42 6.83
CA LEU A 253 -9.68 -11.10 8.12
C LEU A 253 -8.84 -10.28 9.09
N MET A 254 -8.01 -9.37 8.58
CA MET A 254 -7.20 -8.49 9.42
C MET A 254 -8.04 -7.42 10.11
N PHE A 255 -9.17 -7.02 9.52
CA PHE A 255 -10.05 -5.96 10.01
C PHE A 255 -11.33 -6.49 10.66
N GLU A 256 -11.81 -7.63 10.20
CA GLU A 256 -13.08 -8.22 10.63
C GLU A 256 -13.10 -8.52 12.13
N GLY A 257 -14.16 -8.09 12.82
CA GLY A 257 -14.34 -8.30 14.26
C GLY A 257 -13.36 -7.53 15.17
N LYS A 258 -12.25 -7.00 14.65
CA LYS A 258 -11.21 -6.39 15.47
C LYS A 258 -11.57 -4.97 15.91
N PRO A 259 -11.59 -4.66 17.21
CA PRO A 259 -11.89 -3.33 17.71
C PRO A 259 -10.75 -2.35 17.39
N GLY A 260 -11.09 -1.05 17.33
CA GLY A 260 -10.09 0.03 17.21
C GLY A 260 -9.49 0.25 15.81
N LEU A 261 -9.75 -0.63 14.83
CA LEU A 261 -9.21 -0.47 13.47
C LEU A 261 -10.07 0.42 12.56
N LEU A 262 -11.38 0.51 12.83
CA LEU A 262 -12.30 1.39 12.11
C LEU A 262 -12.74 2.55 13.01
N GLY A 263 -12.93 3.71 12.40
CA GLY A 263 -13.46 4.89 13.06
C GLY A 263 -14.91 4.70 13.51
N ARG A 264 -15.44 5.73 14.20
CA ARG A 264 -16.83 5.71 14.70
C ARG A 264 -17.87 5.58 13.58
N ASP A 265 -17.52 5.97 12.37
CA ASP A 265 -18.39 5.82 11.20
C ASP A 265 -18.49 4.37 10.69
N GLY A 266 -17.64 3.47 11.19
CA GLY A 266 -17.60 2.07 10.76
C GLY A 266 -17.15 1.88 9.31
N VAL A 267 -16.58 2.91 8.67
CA VAL A 267 -16.19 2.92 7.26
C VAL A 267 -14.69 3.12 7.13
N HIS A 268 -14.16 4.17 7.75
CA HIS A 268 -12.79 4.59 7.52
C HIS A 268 -11.84 3.97 8.55
N PRO A 269 -10.61 3.59 8.16
CA PRO A 269 -9.59 3.16 9.12
C PRO A 269 -9.26 4.26 10.13
N THR A 270 -9.00 3.86 11.37
CA THR A 270 -8.29 4.70 12.34
C THR A 270 -6.82 4.84 11.95
N ARG A 271 -6.01 5.54 12.76
CA ARG A 271 -4.55 5.56 12.56
C ARG A 271 -3.94 4.17 12.67
N ASP A 272 -4.43 3.34 13.59
CA ASP A 272 -3.96 1.97 13.76
C ASP A 272 -4.42 1.08 12.60
N GLY A 273 -5.67 1.24 12.14
CA GLY A 273 -6.15 0.56 10.93
C GLY A 273 -5.35 0.93 9.69
N ALA A 274 -5.03 2.22 9.51
CA ALA A 274 -4.21 2.66 8.38
C ALA A 274 -2.75 2.20 8.49
N ALA A 275 -2.20 2.10 9.70
CA ALA A 275 -0.89 1.50 9.93
C ALA A 275 -0.90 0.01 9.56
N LEU A 276 -1.95 -0.73 9.91
CA LEU A 276 -2.13 -2.13 9.52
C LEU A 276 -2.21 -2.29 7.99
N LEU A 277 -2.99 -1.44 7.30
CA LEU A 277 -3.00 -1.40 5.83
C LEU A 277 -1.62 -1.09 5.25
N SER A 278 -0.88 -0.16 5.86
CA SER A 278 0.47 0.18 5.44
C SER A 278 1.41 -1.01 5.55
N CYS A 279 1.37 -1.74 6.66
CA CYS A 279 2.18 -2.95 6.86
C CYS A 279 1.80 -4.04 5.87
N SER A 280 0.51 -4.24 5.61
CA SER A 280 0.04 -5.26 4.67
C SER A 280 0.51 -4.98 3.24
N ILE A 281 0.35 -3.73 2.79
CA ILE A 281 0.87 -3.29 1.49
C ILE A 281 2.39 -3.43 1.48
N ALA A 282 3.11 -2.89 2.45
CA ALA A 282 4.57 -2.98 2.51
C ALA A 282 5.06 -4.44 2.45
N HIS A 283 4.40 -5.36 3.16
CA HIS A 283 4.73 -6.78 3.13
C HIS A 283 4.54 -7.37 1.73
N SER A 284 3.43 -7.07 1.04
CA SER A 284 3.22 -7.54 -0.34
C SER A 284 4.24 -6.96 -1.32
N LEU A 285 4.87 -5.82 -1.01
CA LEU A 285 5.90 -5.25 -1.86
C LEU A 285 7.25 -5.97 -1.73
N LEU A 286 7.50 -6.64 -0.60
CA LEU A 286 8.74 -7.35 -0.28
C LEU A 286 8.70 -8.81 -0.73
N VAL A 287 7.52 -9.42 -0.77
CA VAL A 287 7.33 -10.82 -1.18
C VAL A 287 6.99 -10.85 -2.66
N ASN A 288 7.85 -11.44 -3.50
CA ASN A 288 7.53 -11.65 -4.91
C ASN A 288 6.30 -12.57 -5.04
N PRO A 289 5.24 -12.17 -5.76
CA PRO A 289 3.99 -12.95 -5.85
C PRO A 289 4.10 -14.26 -6.67
N MET A 290 5.30 -14.67 -7.09
CA MET A 290 5.54 -15.88 -7.90
C MET A 290 5.92 -17.12 -7.07
N ASN A 291 5.88 -17.05 -5.73
CA ASN A 291 6.31 -18.15 -4.85
C ASN A 291 5.24 -18.57 -3.82
N ILE A 292 3.97 -18.65 -4.25
CA ILE A 292 2.91 -19.37 -3.53
C ILE A 292 2.16 -20.26 -4.52
#